data_AF-A0A2D6KXJ9-F1
#
_entry.id   AF-A0A2D6KXJ9-F1
#
_cell.length_a   1.000
_cell.length_b   1.000
_cell.length_c   1.000
_cell.angle_alpha   90.00
_cell.angle_beta   90.00
_cell.angle_gamma   90.00
#
_symmetry.space_group_name_H-M   'P 1'
#
loop_
_entity.id
_entity.type
_entity.pdbx_description
1 polymer ?
#
loop_
_entity_poly.entity_id
_entity_poly.type
_entity_poly.pdbx_seq_one_letter_code
_entity_poly.pdbx_strand_id
1 'polypeptide(L)'
;MKIHNKELIIGLAAAVLMFFLLLLGIPGIRTILGAFLCFFLPFYLIIDNFELETGEKIIFSFFIGVVFFSSLVYYLGILLGSVRIAIVVSFLLLTALGIFIRKFIRSSKPRA
;
A
#
# COMPACT_ATOMS: atom_id res chain seq x y z
N MET A 1 7.48 1.68 -27.68
CA MET A 1 6.74 2.71 -26.90
C MET A 1 6.45 2.34 -25.42
N LYS A 2 6.88 1.19 -24.89
CA LYS A 2 6.72 0.85 -23.44
C LYS A 2 7.91 1.23 -22.54
N ILE A 3 9.09 1.45 -23.10
CA ILE A 3 10.34 1.67 -22.35
C ILE A 3 10.44 3.12 -21.84
N HIS A 4 10.05 4.10 -22.67
CA HIS A 4 10.10 5.52 -22.33
C HIS A 4 9.27 5.90 -21.09
N ASN A 5 8.11 5.26 -20.90
CA ASN A 5 7.25 5.54 -19.74
C ASN A 5 7.83 5.01 -18.43
N LYS A 6 8.61 3.91 -18.46
CA LYS A 6 9.21 3.36 -17.22
C LYS A 6 10.29 4.28 -16.67
N GLU A 7 11.17 4.79 -17.54
CA GLU A 7 12.20 5.73 -17.14
C GLU A 7 11.61 7.05 -16.61
N LEU A 8 10.51 7.51 -17.22
CA LEU A 8 9.79 8.70 -16.76
C LEU A 8 9.16 8.47 -15.37
N ILE A 9 8.51 7.33 -15.13
CA ILE A 9 7.94 6.99 -13.81
C ILE A 9 9.03 6.90 -12.74
N ILE A 10 10.16 6.25 -13.06
CA ILE A 10 11.29 6.13 -12.15
C ILE A 10 11.91 7.50 -11.87
N GLY A 11 12.07 8.33 -12.90
CA GLY A 11 12.56 9.70 -12.77
C GLY A 11 11.65 10.57 -11.90
N LEU A 12 10.33 10.45 -12.08
CA LEU A 12 9.34 11.15 -11.26
C LEU A 12 9.39 10.70 -9.80
N ALA A 13 9.47 9.38 -9.56
CA ALA A 13 9.59 8.82 -8.21
C ALA A 13 10.88 9.28 -7.52
N ALA A 14 12.00 9.32 -8.24
CA ALA A 14 13.28 9.82 -7.74
C ALA A 14 13.21 11.32 -7.42
N ALA A 15 12.57 12.12 -8.28
CA ALA A 15 12.37 13.54 -8.06
C ALA A 15 11.51 13.81 -6.81
N VAL A 16 10.43 13.05 -6.62
CA VAL A 16 9.60 13.13 -5.40
C VAL A 16 10.41 12.76 -4.16
N LEU A 17 11.16 11.67 -4.18
CA LEU A 17 12.02 11.27 -3.05
C LEU A 17 13.08 12.34 -2.73
N MET A 18 13.73 12.90 -3.75
CA MET A 18 14.72 13.96 -3.59
C MET A 18 14.10 15.25 -3.05
N PHE A 19 12.91 15.63 -3.53
CA PHE A 19 12.17 16.79 -3.03
C PHE A 19 11.87 16.68 -1.53
N PHE A 20 11.36 15.53 -1.09
CA PHE A 20 11.09 15.31 0.33
C PHE A 20 12.36 15.16 1.17
N LEU A 21 13.44 14.61 0.61
CA LEU A 21 14.75 14.58 1.26
C LEU A 21 15.28 15.99 1.51
N LEU A 22 15.16 16.88 0.53
CA LEU A 22 15.64 18.26 0.64
C LEU A 22 14.81 19.08 1.64
N LEU A 23 13.49 18.87 1.69
CA LEU A 23 12.59 19.61 2.59
C LEU A 23 12.60 19.12 4.03
N LEU A 24 12.58 17.80 4.23
CA LEU A 24 12.30 17.17 5.51
C LEU A 24 13.46 16.27 5.99
N GLY A 25 14.55 16.20 5.22
CA GLY A 25 15.69 15.33 5.50
C GLY A 25 15.33 13.85 5.50
N ILE A 26 16.07 13.08 6.30
CA ILE A 26 15.83 11.64 6.53
C ILE A 26 14.39 11.37 7.02
N PRO A 27 13.77 12.17 7.91
CA PRO A 27 12.37 12.02 8.28
C PRO A 27 11.39 12.02 7.09
N GLY A 28 11.64 12.86 6.07
CA GLY A 28 10.80 12.92 4.86
C GLY A 28 10.78 11.60 4.10
N ILE A 29 11.96 11.03 3.84
CA ILE A 29 12.09 9.73 3.18
C ILE A 29 11.39 8.63 4.00
N ARG A 30 11.62 8.58 5.31
CA ARG A 30 11.00 7.57 6.18
C ARG A 30 9.47 7.67 6.16
N THR A 31 8.95 8.89 6.07
CA THR A 31 7.50 9.13 6.00
C THR A 31 6.90 8.61 4.70
N ILE A 32 7.52 8.92 3.55
CA ILE A 32 7.03 8.41 2.25
C ILE A 32 7.11 6.89 2.19
N LEU A 33 8.25 6.31 2.59
CA LEU A 33 8.41 4.85 2.59
C LEU A 33 7.40 4.18 3.52
N GLY A 34 7.19 4.76 4.70
CA GLY A 34 6.18 4.29 5.66
C GLY A 34 4.76 4.38 5.10
N ALA A 35 4.41 5.50 4.46
CA ALA A 35 3.11 5.69 3.82
C ALA A 35 2.91 4.71 2.65
N PHE A 36 3.94 4.53 1.82
CA PHE A 36 3.89 3.54 0.73
C PHE A 36 3.70 2.12 1.28
N LEU A 37 4.49 1.72 2.26
CA LEU A 37 4.34 0.39 2.89
C LEU A 37 2.96 0.20 3.52
N CYS A 38 2.49 1.16 4.32
CA CYS A 38 1.26 0.99 5.08
C CYS A 38 -0.01 1.15 4.23
N PHE A 39 -0.04 2.13 3.32
CA PHE A 39 -1.23 2.44 2.55
C PHE A 39 -1.27 1.68 1.23
N PHE A 40 -0.13 1.50 0.55
CA PHE A 40 -0.15 0.91 -0.78
C PHE A 40 -0.06 -0.62 -0.74
N LEU A 41 0.97 -1.17 -0.09
CA LEU A 41 1.30 -2.59 -0.18
C LEU A 41 0.16 -3.56 0.20
N PRO A 42 -0.46 -3.47 1.39
CA PRO A 42 -1.49 -4.44 1.79
C PRO A 42 -2.74 -4.35 0.90
N PHE A 43 -3.14 -3.15 0.49
CA PHE A 43 -4.32 -2.95 -0.36
C PHE A 43 -4.04 -3.36 -1.80
N TYR A 44 -2.84 -3.15 -2.31
CA TYR A 44 -2.44 -3.67 -3.61
C TYR A 44 -2.53 -5.19 -3.65
N LEU A 45 -2.11 -5.89 -2.58
CA LEU A 45 -2.26 -7.35 -2.50
C LEU A 45 -3.72 -7.82 -2.50
N ILE A 46 -4.64 -7.02 -1.93
CA ILE A 46 -6.07 -7.32 -1.94
C ILE A 46 -6.65 -7.06 -3.34
N ILE A 47 -6.37 -5.88 -3.90
CA ILE A 47 -6.94 -5.39 -5.16
C ILE A 47 -6.37 -6.13 -6.38
N ASP A 48 -5.16 -6.65 -6.30
CA ASP A 48 -4.56 -7.41 -7.39
C ASP A 48 -5.35 -8.67 -7.78
N ASN A 49 -6.21 -9.16 -6.88
CA ASN A 49 -7.08 -10.31 -7.14
C ASN A 49 -8.31 -9.97 -8.01
N PHE A 50 -8.55 -8.69 -8.32
CA PHE A 50 -9.65 -8.24 -9.16
C PHE A 50 -9.17 -7.94 -10.59
N GLU A 51 -10.10 -8.01 -11.55
CA GLU A 51 -9.85 -7.77 -12.99
C GLU A 51 -9.81 -6.26 -13.31
N LEU A 52 -8.93 -5.52 -12.63
CA LEU A 52 -8.70 -4.09 -12.84
C LEU A 52 -7.44 -3.82 -13.66
N GLU A 53 -7.41 -2.70 -14.37
CA GLU A 53 -6.20 -2.26 -15.08
C GLU A 53 -5.10 -1.86 -14.08
N THR A 54 -3.82 -1.96 -14.46
CA THR A 54 -2.70 -1.66 -13.56
C THR A 54 -2.75 -0.23 -12.99
N GLY A 55 -3.19 0.75 -13.79
CA GLY A 55 -3.36 2.13 -13.32
C GLY A 55 -4.43 2.25 -12.24
N GLU A 56 -5.59 1.62 -12.46
CA GLU A 56 -6.69 1.58 -11.50
C GLU A 56 -6.27 0.88 -10.21
N LYS A 57 -5.59 -0.27 -10.31
CA LYS A 57 -5.07 -0.99 -9.15
C LYS A 57 -4.21 -0.09 -8.28
N ILE A 58 -3.32 0.71 -8.88
CA ILE A 58 -2.42 1.61 -8.15
C ILE A 58 -3.23 2.70 -7.42
N ILE A 59 -4.13 3.37 -8.15
CA ILE A 59 -4.93 4.48 -7.62
C ILE A 59 -5.85 3.99 -6.49
N PHE A 60 -6.63 2.93 -6.74
CA PHE A 60 -7.56 2.39 -5.73
C PHE A 60 -6.82 1.88 -4.49
N SER A 61 -5.67 1.21 -4.65
CA SER A 61 -4.89 0.73 -3.52
C SER A 61 -4.44 1.88 -2.62
N PHE A 62 -3.97 2.97 -3.22
CA PHE A 62 -3.55 4.14 -2.47
C PHE A 62 -4.72 4.83 -1.75
N PHE A 63 -5.82 5.13 -2.44
CA PHE A 63 -6.96 5.84 -1.85
C PHE A 63 -7.69 5.02 -0.79
N ILE A 64 -7.95 3.74 -1.08
CA ILE A 64 -8.55 2.83 -0.09
C ILE A 64 -7.58 2.69 1.08
N GLY A 65 -6.28 2.55 0.83
CA GLY A 65 -5.27 2.48 1.86
C GLY A 65 -5.26 3.68 2.80
N VAL A 66 -5.20 4.90 2.25
CA VAL A 66 -5.22 6.12 3.06
C VAL A 66 -6.45 6.20 3.96
N VAL A 67 -7.63 5.85 3.44
CA VAL A 67 -8.89 5.94 4.20
C VAL A 67 -9.03 4.78 5.19
N PHE A 68 -8.96 3.54 4.71
CA PHE A 68 -9.20 2.34 5.52
C PHE A 68 -8.07 2.07 6.51
N PHE A 69 -6.80 2.19 6.10
CA PHE A 69 -5.68 1.95 7.01
C PHE A 69 -5.71 2.96 8.16
N SER A 70 -5.89 4.25 7.86
CA SER A 70 -5.91 5.30 8.88
C SER A 70 -7.08 5.09 9.86
N SER A 71 -8.26 4.75 9.34
CA SER A 71 -9.44 4.45 10.17
C SER A 71 -9.20 3.22 11.05
N LEU A 72 -8.66 2.13 10.48
CA LEU A 72 -8.37 0.89 11.21
C LEU A 72 -7.35 1.12 12.32
N VAL A 73 -6.25 1.82 12.02
CA VAL A 73 -5.21 2.18 13.00
C VAL A 73 -5.77 3.06 14.10
N TYR A 74 -6.65 4.00 13.78
CA TYR A 74 -7.27 4.86 14.78
C TYR A 74 -8.10 4.04 15.79
N TYR A 75 -9.02 3.20 15.31
CA TYR A 75 -9.86 2.39 16.19
C TYR A 75 -9.07 1.33 16.95
N LEU A 76 -8.11 0.65 16.30
CA LEU A 76 -7.22 -0.28 16.99
C LEU A 76 -6.27 0.43 17.97
N GLY A 77 -5.89 1.67 17.68
CA GLY A 77 -5.08 2.49 18.58
C GLY A 77 -5.80 2.79 19.89
N ILE A 78 -7.10 3.08 19.81
CA ILE A 78 -7.97 3.24 20.98
C ILE A 78 -8.07 1.90 21.73
N LEU A 79 -8.31 0.80 21.02
CA LEU A 79 -8.49 -0.53 21.64
C LEU A 79 -7.22 -1.04 22.34
N LEU A 80 -6.06 -0.86 21.71
CA LEU A 80 -4.77 -1.39 22.19
C LEU A 80 -4.02 -0.42 23.11
N GLY A 81 -4.51 0.81 23.27
CA GLY A 81 -3.85 1.87 24.04
C GLY A 81 -2.54 2.38 23.43
N SER A 82 -2.22 2.01 22.19
CA SER A 82 -0.98 2.41 21.51
C SER A 82 -1.13 2.45 19.99
N VAL A 83 -1.00 3.65 19.41
CA VAL A 83 -1.02 3.86 17.96
C VAL A 83 0.12 3.11 17.26
N ARG A 84 1.29 3.01 17.89
CA ARG A 84 2.46 2.32 17.29
C ARG A 84 2.19 0.83 17.11
N ILE A 85 1.59 0.19 18.11
CA ILE A 85 1.21 -1.23 18.05
C ILE A 85 0.08 -1.41 17.05
N ALA A 86 -0.92 -0.51 17.05
CA ALA A 86 -2.02 -0.55 16.10
C ALA A 86 -1.57 -0.47 14.64
N ILE A 87 -0.56 0.34 14.31
CA ILE A 87 0.03 0.38 12.94
C ILE A 87 0.54 -1.00 12.53
N VAL A 88 1.35 -1.62 13.40
CA VAL A 88 1.95 -2.94 13.11
C VAL A 88 0.86 -4.01 12.98
N VAL A 89 -0.10 -4.04 13.90
CA VAL A 89 -1.21 -4.99 13.89
C VAL A 89 -2.08 -4.81 12.65
N SER A 90 -2.46 -3.57 12.31
CA SER A 90 -3.22 -3.26 11.09
C SER A 90 -2.49 -3.72 9.83
N PHE A 91 -1.19 -3.45 9.73
CA PHE A 91 -0.38 -3.84 8.59
C PHE A 91 -0.33 -5.36 8.41
N LEU A 92 -0.06 -6.10 9.50
CA LEU A 92 -0.04 -7.56 9.49
C LEU A 92 -1.41 -8.15 9.15
N LEU A 93 -2.48 -7.62 9.74
CA LEU A 93 -3.85 -8.10 9.53
C LEU A 93 -4.28 -7.92 8.08
N LEU A 94 -4.08 -6.73 7.50
CA LEU A 94 -4.46 -6.45 6.11
C LEU A 94 -3.60 -7.22 5.11
N THR A 95 -2.30 -7.38 5.38
CA THR A 95 -1.41 -8.18 4.53
C THR A 95 -1.81 -9.66 4.58
N ALA A 96 -2.09 -10.20 5.77
CA ALA A 96 -2.57 -11.57 5.93
C ALA A 96 -3.92 -11.77 5.22
N LEU A 97 -4.82 -10.79 5.29
CA LEU A 97 -6.10 -10.80 4.58
C LEU A 97 -5.90 -10.87 3.06
N GLY A 98 -5.02 -10.03 2.49
CA GLY A 98 -4.70 -10.07 1.06
C GLY A 98 -4.15 -11.42 0.60
N ILE A 99 -3.25 -12.02 1.40
CA ILE A 99 -2.71 -13.36 1.13
C ILE A 99 -3.82 -14.43 1.20
N PHE A 100 -4.71 -14.33 2.21
CA PHE A 100 -5.82 -15.26 2.40
C PHE A 100 -6.82 -15.22 1.25
N ILE A 101 -7.24 -14.01 0.83
CA ILE A 101 -8.12 -13.80 -0.31
C ILE A 101 -7.53 -14.43 -1.57
N ARG A 102 -6.24 -14.17 -1.83
CA ARG A 102 -5.54 -14.74 -2.99
C ARG A 102 -5.55 -16.27 -2.98
N LYS A 103 -5.33 -16.88 -1.81
CA LYS A 103 -5.35 -18.34 -1.65
C LYS A 103 -6.73 -18.91 -1.94
N PHE A 104 -7.79 -18.25 -1.46
CA PHE A 104 -9.17 -18.71 -1.64
C PHE A 104 -9.63 -18.60 -3.10
N ILE A 105 -9.40 -17.45 -3.75
CA ILE A 105 -9.77 -17.22 -5.16
C ILE A 105 -9.02 -18.17 -6.10
N ARG A 106 -7.74 -18.44 -5.84
CA ARG A 106 -6.96 -19.37 -6.66
C ARG A 106 -7.43 -20.82 -6.51
N SER A 107 -7.96 -21.18 -5.34
CA SER A 107 -8.50 -22.53 -5.10
C SER A 107 -9.86 -22.75 -5.76
N SER A 108 -10.63 -21.69 -6.00
CA SER A 108 -11.98 -21.79 -6.59
C SER A 108 -11.99 -21.74 -8.11
N LYS A 109 -10.90 -21.32 -8.77
CA LYS A 109 -10.78 -21.36 -10.23
C LYS A 109 -10.51 -22.82 -10.67
N PRO A 110 -11.43 -23.51 -11.38
CA PRO A 110 -11.18 -24.86 -11.86
C PRO A 110 -9.95 -24.83 -12.76
N ARG A 111 -9.04 -25.79 -12.58
CA ARG A 111 -7.91 -25.99 -13.50
C ARG A 111 -8.51 -26.49 -14.82
N ALA A 112 -8.75 -25.56 -15.73
CA ALA A 112 -8.97 -25.87 -17.14
C ALA A 112 -7.64 -26.25 -17.79
#